data_AF-W0A357-F1
#
_entry.id   AF-W0A357-F1
#
_cell.length_a   1.000
_cell.length_b   1.000
_cell.length_c   1.000
_cell.angle_alpha   90.00
_cell.angle_beta   90.00
_cell.angle_gamma   90.00
#
_symmetry.space_group_name_H-M   'P 1'
#
loop_
_entity.id
_entity.type
_entity.pdbx_description
1 polymer ?
#
loop_
_entity_poly.entity_id
_entity_poly.type
_entity_poly.pdbx_seq_one_letter_code
_entity_poly.pdbx_strand_id
1 'polypeptide(L)'
;MLRAGAERMPAERTFWGWYMEDEAVRTGLARARAAGAEAMLDQALDIADGVTETGKDAAEAVARSKLRIDTRLRYAQLVAPRRYAGRDDGGATPEDPPEPIDEVLALTRLAALADALQRRLGAKEPCDAEE
;
A
#
# COMPACT_ATOMS: atom_id res chain seq x y z
N MET A 1 -13.81 -6.93 -30.38
CA MET A 1 -14.06 -5.49 -30.09
C MET A 1 -12.76 -4.86 -29.64
N LEU A 2 -12.05 -4.16 -30.53
CA LEU A 2 -10.93 -3.31 -30.12
C LEU A 2 -11.54 -2.08 -29.42
N ARG A 3 -11.18 -1.85 -28.15
CA ARG A 3 -11.64 -0.69 -27.39
C ARG A 3 -11.22 0.60 -28.11
N ALA A 4 -12.11 1.60 -28.14
CA ALA A 4 -11.82 2.93 -28.68
C ALA A 4 -10.50 3.45 -28.08
N GLY A 5 -9.50 3.70 -28.94
CA GLY A 5 -8.14 4.12 -28.55
C GLY A 5 -6.99 3.26 -29.11
N ALA A 6 -7.27 2.07 -29.64
CA ALA A 6 -6.22 1.14 -30.10
C ALA A 6 -5.39 1.63 -31.29
N GLU A 7 -5.94 2.50 -32.15
CA GLU A 7 -5.29 2.90 -33.41
C GLU A 7 -4.12 3.89 -33.22
N ARG A 8 -4.03 4.54 -32.04
CA ARG A 8 -2.94 5.48 -31.70
C ARG A 8 -2.11 5.04 -30.50
N MET A 9 -2.43 3.91 -29.88
CA MET A 9 -1.67 3.39 -28.75
C MET A 9 -0.52 2.51 -29.24
N PRO A 10 0.67 2.62 -28.65
CA PRO A 10 1.78 1.72 -28.99
C PRO A 10 1.41 0.28 -28.65
N ALA A 11 2.08 -0.68 -29.30
CA ALA A 11 1.99 -2.07 -28.89
C ALA A 11 2.45 -2.23 -27.44
N GLU A 12 1.87 -3.19 -26.71
CA GLU A 12 2.18 -3.44 -25.30
C GLU A 12 3.70 -3.61 -25.07
N ARG A 13 4.37 -4.38 -25.92
CA ARG A 13 5.82 -4.59 -25.86
C ARG A 13 6.60 -3.27 -25.97
N THR A 14 6.14 -2.36 -26.82
CA THR A 14 6.78 -1.04 -27.01
C THR A 14 6.63 -0.19 -25.76
N PHE A 15 5.44 -0.14 -25.16
CA PHE A 15 5.21 0.60 -23.92
C PHE A 15 6.06 0.06 -22.76
N TRP A 16 6.12 -1.26 -22.59
CA TRP A 16 6.95 -1.85 -21.55
C TRP A 16 8.46 -1.64 -21.80
N GLY A 17 8.89 -1.53 -23.05
CA GLY A 17 10.24 -1.06 -23.38
C GLY A 17 10.51 0.32 -22.80
N TRP A 18 9.63 1.29 -23.08
CA TRP A 18 9.73 2.65 -22.51
C TRP A 18 9.70 2.65 -20.98
N TYR A 19 8.86 1.82 -20.36
CA TYR A 19 8.82 1.71 -18.91
C TYR A 19 10.15 1.23 -18.31
N MET A 20 10.90 0.36 -18.99
CA MET A 20 12.19 -0.09 -18.45
C MET A 20 13.29 0.96 -18.61
N GLU A 21 13.22 1.77 -19.66
CA GLU A 21 14.26 2.72 -20.07
C GLU A 21 14.07 4.15 -19.54
N ASP A 22 12.81 4.61 -19.42
CA ASP A 22 12.48 6.01 -19.10
C ASP A 22 11.82 6.16 -17.71
N GLU A 23 12.53 6.84 -16.81
CA GLU A 23 12.04 7.13 -15.45
C GLU A 23 10.77 7.99 -15.43
N ALA A 24 10.61 8.93 -16.37
CA ALA A 24 9.41 9.77 -16.42
C ALA A 24 8.17 8.92 -16.73
N VAL A 25 8.30 7.92 -17.60
CA VAL A 25 7.23 6.96 -17.91
C VAL A 25 6.92 6.08 -16.70
N ARG A 26 7.94 5.60 -15.97
CA ARG A 26 7.74 4.81 -14.74
C ARG A 26 6.97 5.60 -13.68
N THR A 27 7.45 6.79 -13.37
CA THR A 27 6.84 7.68 -12.38
C THR A 27 5.42 8.09 -12.81
N GLY A 28 5.23 8.40 -14.11
CA GLY A 28 3.90 8.70 -14.67
C GLY A 28 2.92 7.54 -14.52
N LEU A 29 3.35 6.31 -14.83
CA LEU A 29 2.53 5.12 -14.70
C LEU A 29 2.20 4.80 -13.23
N ALA A 30 3.15 4.97 -12.32
CA ALA A 30 2.91 4.78 -10.89
C ALA A 30 1.83 5.72 -10.36
N ARG A 31 1.89 7.01 -10.73
CA ARG A 31 0.85 8.00 -10.39
C ARG A 31 -0.50 7.67 -11.04
N ALA A 32 -0.50 7.26 -12.30
CA ALA A 32 -1.71 6.86 -13.01
C ALA A 32 -2.37 5.64 -12.34
N ARG A 33 -1.58 4.65 -11.88
CA ARG A 33 -2.11 3.50 -11.14
C ARG A 33 -2.67 3.90 -9.78
N ALA A 34 -2.01 4.80 -9.05
CA ALA A 34 -2.54 5.30 -7.79
C ALA A 34 -3.89 6.00 -7.99
N ALA A 35 -4.00 6.90 -8.98
CA ALA A 35 -5.27 7.56 -9.32
C ALA A 35 -6.33 6.57 -9.83
N GLY A 36 -5.92 5.57 -10.61
CA GLY A 36 -6.79 4.49 -11.07
C GLY A 36 -7.33 3.64 -9.93
N ALA A 37 -6.55 3.39 -8.88
CA ALA A 37 -6.99 2.69 -7.68
C ALA A 37 -8.07 3.48 -6.93
N GLU A 38 -7.89 4.80 -6.74
CA GLU A 38 -8.91 5.68 -6.15
C GLU A 38 -10.23 5.60 -6.95
N ALA A 39 -10.16 5.75 -8.27
CA ALA A 39 -11.34 5.67 -9.12
C ALA A 39 -12.03 4.30 -9.09
N MET A 40 -11.27 3.21 -8.89
CA MET A 40 -11.84 1.88 -8.69
C MET A 40 -12.55 1.75 -7.33
N LEU A 41 -12.08 2.44 -6.30
CA LEU A 41 -12.72 2.45 -4.98
C LEU A 41 -14.05 3.20 -5.03
N ASP A 42 -14.10 4.35 -5.70
CA ASP A 42 -15.36 5.07 -5.93
C ASP A 42 -16.38 4.18 -6.66
N GLN A 43 -15.94 3.49 -7.72
CA GLN A 43 -16.79 2.52 -8.41
C GLN A 43 -17.22 1.34 -7.54
N ALA A 44 -16.42 0.94 -6.54
CA ALA A 44 -16.82 -0.12 -5.62
C ALA A 44 -17.98 0.33 -4.72
N LEU A 45 -18.00 1.60 -4.31
CA LEU A 45 -19.14 2.18 -3.59
C LEU A 45 -20.38 2.20 -4.48
N ASP A 46 -20.26 2.67 -5.72
CA ASP A 46 -21.38 2.66 -6.69
C ASP A 46 -21.93 1.24 -6.91
N ILE A 47 -21.07 0.23 -6.97
CA ILE A 47 -21.47 -1.17 -7.13
C ILE A 47 -22.18 -1.69 -5.87
N ALA A 48 -21.72 -1.29 -4.69
CA ALA A 48 -22.34 -1.69 -3.43
C ALA A 48 -23.75 -1.11 -3.30
N ASP A 49 -23.91 0.17 -3.63
CA ASP A 49 -25.19 0.89 -3.54
C ASP A 49 -26.15 0.53 -4.69
N GLY A 50 -25.61 0.12 -5.84
CA GLY A 50 -26.38 -0.15 -7.06
C GLY A 50 -27.08 -1.52 -7.13
N VAL A 51 -26.96 -2.37 -6.12
CA VAL A 51 -27.64 -3.69 -6.11
C VAL A 51 -29.13 -3.50 -5.86
N THR A 52 -29.96 -3.84 -6.85
CA THR A 52 -31.42 -3.57 -6.82
C THR A 52 -32.25 -4.81 -7.20
N GLU A 53 -31.60 -5.89 -7.59
CA GLU A 53 -32.22 -7.14 -8.01
C GLU A 53 -32.98 -7.79 -6.86
N THR A 54 -34.21 -8.23 -7.13
CA THR A 54 -35.10 -8.88 -6.16
C THR A 54 -35.55 -10.25 -6.66
N GLY A 55 -35.95 -11.14 -5.74
CA GLY A 55 -36.42 -12.48 -6.09
C GLY A 55 -35.29 -13.50 -6.27
N LYS A 56 -35.42 -14.39 -7.26
CA LYS A 56 -34.53 -15.56 -7.42
C LYS A 56 -33.09 -15.19 -7.79
N ASP A 57 -32.89 -14.09 -8.50
CA ASP A 57 -31.57 -13.67 -9.00
C ASP A 57 -30.83 -12.74 -8.03
N ALA A 58 -31.49 -12.32 -6.95
CA ALA A 58 -30.93 -11.39 -5.96
C ALA A 58 -29.64 -11.92 -5.34
N ALA A 59 -29.60 -13.22 -5.00
CA ALA A 59 -28.43 -13.84 -4.40
C ALA A 59 -27.23 -13.86 -5.36
N GLU A 60 -27.45 -14.13 -6.65
CA GLU A 60 -26.38 -14.13 -7.65
C GLU A 60 -25.88 -12.71 -7.93
N ALA A 61 -26.80 -11.74 -8.03
CA ALA A 61 -26.45 -10.33 -8.21
C ALA A 61 -25.58 -9.82 -7.06
N VAL A 62 -25.98 -10.08 -5.81
CA VAL A 62 -25.19 -9.74 -4.61
C VAL A 62 -23.82 -10.42 -4.64
N ALA A 63 -23.76 -11.72 -4.94
CA ALA A 63 -22.48 -12.45 -4.98
C ALA A 63 -21.53 -11.90 -6.05
N ARG A 64 -22.05 -11.57 -7.24
CA ARG A 64 -21.28 -10.97 -8.33
C ARG A 64 -20.78 -9.57 -7.96
N SER A 65 -21.64 -8.75 -7.35
CA SER A 65 -21.27 -7.41 -6.88
C SER A 65 -20.22 -7.48 -5.79
N LYS A 66 -20.36 -8.41 -4.83
CA LYS A 66 -19.35 -8.65 -3.80
C LYS A 66 -17.99 -9.03 -4.41
N LEU A 67 -17.95 -9.99 -5.34
CA LEU A 67 -16.71 -10.38 -6.02
C LEU A 67 -16.04 -9.18 -6.74
N ARG A 68 -16.84 -8.31 -7.35
CA ARG A 68 -16.36 -7.10 -8.03
C ARG A 68 -15.78 -6.08 -7.05
N ILE A 69 -16.38 -5.92 -5.88
CA ILE A 69 -15.91 -5.03 -4.81
C ILE A 69 -14.61 -5.58 -4.24
N ASP A 70 -14.60 -6.85 -3.83
CA ASP A 70 -13.44 -7.51 -3.22
C ASP A 70 -12.21 -7.47 -4.14
N THR A 71 -12.41 -7.69 -5.46
CA THR A 71 -11.33 -7.62 -6.44
C THR A 71 -10.74 -6.21 -6.54
N ARG A 72 -11.57 -5.16 -6.48
CA ARG A 72 -11.14 -3.76 -6.53
C ARG A 72 -10.41 -3.36 -5.24
N LEU A 73 -10.93 -3.74 -4.08
CA LEU A 73 -10.28 -3.49 -2.78
C LEU A 73 -8.90 -4.18 -2.72
N ARG A 74 -8.82 -5.44 -3.14
CA ARG A 74 -7.55 -6.18 -3.20
C ARG A 74 -6.56 -5.53 -4.15
N TYR A 75 -7.02 -5.03 -5.30
CA TYR A 75 -6.16 -4.31 -6.23
C TYR A 75 -5.61 -3.01 -5.61
N ALA A 76 -6.47 -2.22 -4.94
CA ALA A 76 -6.05 -0.99 -4.26
C ALA A 76 -5.00 -1.26 -3.16
N GLN A 77 -5.16 -2.34 -2.39
CA GLN A 77 -4.18 -2.79 -1.40
C GLN A 77 -2.81 -3.12 -2.02
N LEU A 78 -2.78 -3.73 -3.20
CA LEU A 78 -1.53 -4.04 -3.91
C LEU A 78 -0.85 -2.79 -4.47
N VAL A 79 -1.63 -1.83 -4.98
CA VAL A 79 -1.09 -0.59 -5.58
C VAL A 79 -0.59 0.37 -4.51
N ALA A 80 -1.32 0.52 -3.40
CA ALA A 80 -0.99 1.46 -2.33
C ALA A 80 -1.21 0.83 -0.95
N PRO A 81 -0.33 -0.12 -0.54
CA PRO A 81 -0.47 -0.84 0.72
C PRO A 81 -0.46 0.10 1.92
N ARG A 82 0.37 1.14 1.92
CA ARG A 82 0.42 2.11 3.04
C ARG A 82 -0.90 2.87 3.26
N ARG A 83 -1.74 2.99 2.22
CA ARG A 83 -3.02 3.73 2.30
C ARG A 83 -4.19 2.81 2.61
N TYR A 84 -4.22 1.62 2.00
CA TYR A 84 -5.41 0.75 2.03
C TYR A 84 -5.18 -0.61 2.67
N ALA A 85 -3.94 -0.97 3.05
CA ALA A 85 -3.76 -2.15 3.86
C ALA A 85 -4.52 -1.97 5.17
N GLY A 86 -5.11 -3.06 5.66
CA GLY A 86 -5.64 -3.10 7.01
C GLY A 86 -4.55 -2.60 7.95
N ARG A 87 -4.90 -1.61 8.77
CA ARG A 87 -4.04 -1.29 9.91
C ARG A 87 -4.27 -2.47 10.85
N ASP A 88 -3.32 -3.38 10.89
CA ASP A 88 -3.24 -4.31 12.00
C ASP A 88 -2.83 -3.45 13.18
N ASP A 89 -3.82 -2.82 13.82
CA ASP A 89 -3.71 -2.44 15.21
C ASP A 89 -3.27 -3.74 15.87
N GLY A 90 -2.05 -3.79 16.42
CA GLY A 90 -1.53 -4.97 17.10
C GLY A 90 -2.36 -5.29 18.34
N GLY A 91 -3.62 -5.65 18.13
CA GLY A 91 -4.45 -6.35 19.06
C GLY A 91 -3.78 -7.70 19.18
N ALA A 92 -2.86 -7.79 20.14
CA ALA A 92 -2.59 -9.04 20.80
C ALA A 92 -3.95 -9.58 21.27
N THR A 93 -4.57 -10.40 20.44
CA THR A 93 -5.56 -11.36 20.88
C THR A 93 -4.89 -12.16 22.00
N PRO A 94 -5.52 -12.34 23.18
CA PRO A 94 -4.88 -13.04 24.31
C PRO A 94 -4.43 -14.48 24.01
N GLU A 95 -4.82 -15.03 22.86
CA GLU A 95 -4.50 -16.38 22.39
C GLU A 95 -3.24 -16.47 21.53
N ASP A 96 -2.74 -15.37 20.97
CA ASP A 96 -1.49 -15.42 20.20
C ASP A 96 -0.30 -15.26 21.14
N PRO A 97 0.64 -16.23 21.18
CA PRO A 97 1.86 -16.03 21.93
C PRO A 97 2.59 -14.81 21.35
N PRO A 98 3.15 -13.93 22.19
CA PRO A 98 3.88 -12.78 21.69
C PRO A 98 4.91 -13.26 20.68
N GLU A 99 4.97 -12.63 19.50
CA GLU A 99 6.00 -12.93 18.52
C GLU A 99 7.35 -12.92 19.25
N PRO A 100 8.17 -13.97 19.11
CA PRO A 100 9.43 -14.04 19.81
C PRO A 100 10.23 -12.82 19.38
N ILE A 101 10.51 -11.94 20.34
CA ILE A 101 11.41 -10.83 20.12
C ILE A 101 12.72 -11.45 19.65
N ASP A 102 13.14 -11.14 18.42
CA ASP A 102 14.47 -11.52 17.96
C ASP A 102 15.47 -10.84 18.87
N GLU A 103 16.02 -11.61 19.82
CA GLU A 103 16.91 -11.14 20.87
C GLU A 103 18.13 -10.44 20.26
N VAL A 104 18.57 -10.89 19.08
CA VAL A 104 19.68 -10.28 18.35
C VAL A 104 19.28 -8.90 17.84
N LEU A 105 18.06 -8.74 17.32
CA LEU A 105 17.54 -7.45 16.87
C LEU A 105 17.31 -6.48 18.05
N ALA A 106 16.86 -6.99 19.20
CA ALA A 106 16.68 -6.18 20.40
C ALA A 106 18.03 -5.69 20.95
N LEU A 107 19.03 -6.56 21.02
CA LEU A 107 20.38 -6.23 21.50
C LEU A 107 21.09 -5.23 20.56
N THR A 108 20.96 -5.40 19.24
CA THR A 108 21.54 -4.46 18.27
C THR A 108 20.92 -3.06 18.37
N ARG A 109 19.60 -2.96 18.57
CA ARG A 109 18.92 -1.67 18.80
C ARG A 109 19.36 -1.00 20.10
N LEU A 110 19.51 -1.77 21.19
CA LEU A 110 20.00 -1.27 22.47
C LEU A 110 21.46 -0.78 22.36
N ALA A 111 22.32 -1.51 21.66
CA ALA A 111 23.70 -1.10 21.40
C ALA A 111 23.76 0.22 20.60
N ALA A 112 22.93 0.35 19.56
CA ALA A 112 22.84 1.58 18.77
C ALA A 112 22.36 2.79 19.59
N LEU A 113 21.41 2.58 20.51
CA LEU A 113 20.95 3.62 21.44
C LEU A 113 22.02 4.01 22.46
N ALA A 114 22.74 3.03 23.00
CA ALA A 114 23.84 3.29 23.94
C ALA A 114 24.96 4.11 23.27
N ASP A 115 25.34 3.76 22.04
CA ASP A 115 26.34 4.49 21.26
C ASP A 115 25.86 5.92 20.92
N ALA A 116 24.58 6.09 20.54
CA ALA A 116 23.99 7.41 20.32
C ALA A 116 24.00 8.29 21.59
N LEU A 117 23.72 7.70 22.76
CA LEU A 117 23.80 8.40 24.05
C LEU A 117 25.24 8.74 24.44
N GLN A 118 26.19 7.83 24.21
CA GLN A 118 27.61 8.08 24.47
C GLN A 118 28.16 9.22 23.61
N ARG A 119 27.78 9.29 22.33
CA ARG A 119 28.15 10.44 21.48
C ARG A 119 27.53 11.74 21.96
N ARG A 120 26.29 11.69 22.46
CA ARG A 120 25.59 12.86 23.00
C ARG A 120 26.16 13.33 24.34
N LEU A 121 26.68 12.42 25.16
CA LEU A 121 27.39 12.73 26.41
C LEU A 121 28.82 13.20 26.15
N GLY A 122 29.53 12.57 25.23
CA GLY A 122 30.89 12.98 24.82
C GLY A 122 30.94 14.31 24.07
N ALA A 123 29.83 14.72 23.45
CA ALA A 123 29.68 16.06 22.87
C ALA A 123 29.35 17.16 23.91
N LYS A 124 29.18 16.82 25.20
CA LYS A 124 28.67 17.74 26.22
C LYS A 124 29.75 18.46 27.07
N GLU A 125 31.05 18.21 26.93
CA GLU A 125 32.08 19.06 27.57
C GLU A 125 33.33 19.21 26.68
N PRO A 126 33.98 20.40 26.60
CA PRO A 126 33.77 21.64 27.36
C PRO A 126 33.27 22.83 26.49
N CYS A 127 32.38 23.65 27.05
CA CYS A 127 32.20 25.04 26.64
C CYS A 127 32.68 25.89 27.82
N ASP A 128 33.88 26.43 27.68
CA ASP A 128 34.65 27.17 28.69
C ASP A 128 33.90 28.41 29.23
N ALA A 129 34.18 28.77 30.49
CA ALA A 129 34.20 30.12 31.08
C ALA A 129 34.04 30.06 32.62
N GLU A 130 34.75 30.75 33.50
CA GLU A 130 35.92 31.63 33.52
C GLU A 130 36.34 31.78 35.00
N GLU A 131 37.64 31.94 35.28
CA GLU A 131 38.23 33.00 36.14
C GLU A 131 39.75 33.06 35.97
#